data_AF-A0A822FMT8-F1
#
_entry.id   AF-A0A822FMT8-F1
#
_cell.length_a   1.000
_cell.length_b   1.000
_cell.length_c   1.000
_cell.angle_alpha   90.00
_cell.angle_beta   90.00
_cell.angle_gamma   90.00
#
_symmetry.space_group_name_H-M   'P 1'
#
loop_
_entity.id
_entity.type
_entity.pdbx_description
1 polymer ?
#
loop_
_entity_poly.entity_id
_entity_poly.type
_entity_poly.pdbx_seq_one_letter_code
_entity_poly.pdbx_strand_id
1 'polypeptide(L)'
;TTNTIPIKLPHISASKRGRQTNQLQFMSKVLFKTLWKHEFSWPFQKPVNAAKLHLPDYHKIVKYPIDLGTIKKRLESNYYYSAKECISDINMMFTDCYLYNKPGEDVVIMGATLEKVFYEKLAEMPSDEIEIVPHTSKTTASKGLTQGNLSVPVISPSTPSENLNSPCM
;
A
#
# COMPACT_ATOMS: atom_id res chain seq x y z
N THR A 1 -28.56 -8.09 -6.96
CA THR A 1 -28.09 -7.09 -7.94
C THR A 1 -27.19 -6.08 -7.21
N THR A 2 -25.88 -6.17 -7.42
CA THR A 2 -24.89 -5.33 -6.72
C THR A 2 -24.88 -3.93 -7.33
N ASN A 3 -25.74 -3.04 -6.82
CA ASN A 3 -25.69 -1.60 -7.11
C ASN A 3 -24.53 -0.95 -6.35
N THR A 4 -23.32 -1.42 -6.61
CA THR A 4 -22.12 -0.63 -6.36
C THR A 4 -22.01 0.29 -7.57
N ILE A 5 -22.35 1.57 -7.43
CA ILE A 5 -21.93 2.55 -8.43
C ILE A 5 -20.41 2.39 -8.49
N PRO A 6 -19.82 1.99 -9.64
CA PRO A 6 -18.38 1.92 -9.75
C PRO A 6 -17.88 3.29 -9.34
N ILE A 7 -17.08 3.36 -8.27
CA ILE A 7 -16.38 4.57 -7.90
C ILE A 7 -15.70 4.99 -9.20
N LYS A 8 -16.24 6.04 -9.82
CA LYS A 8 -15.64 6.65 -10.98
C LYS A 8 -14.43 7.34 -10.37
N LEU A 9 -13.35 6.55 -10.20
CA LEU A 9 -12.02 7.08 -9.97
C LEU A 9 -11.97 8.28 -10.92
N PRO A 10 -11.68 9.51 -10.45
CA PRO A 10 -11.53 10.63 -11.36
C PRO A 10 -10.66 10.11 -12.48
N HIS A 11 -11.21 10.17 -13.70
CA HIS A 11 -10.63 9.56 -14.89
C HIS A 11 -9.28 10.24 -15.06
N ILE A 12 -8.24 9.70 -14.41
CA ILE A 12 -6.87 10.04 -14.68
C ILE A 12 -6.72 9.56 -16.10
N SER A 13 -6.73 10.54 -17.01
CA SER A 13 -6.35 10.32 -18.40
C SER A 13 -5.13 9.40 -18.37
N ALA A 14 -5.07 8.40 -19.23
CA ALA A 14 -3.93 7.50 -19.39
C ALA A 14 -2.57 8.22 -19.66
N SER A 15 -2.53 9.56 -19.60
CA SER A 15 -1.38 10.44 -19.81
C SER A 15 -0.49 10.66 -18.59
N LYS A 16 -0.92 10.40 -17.34
CA LYS A 16 -0.05 10.54 -16.16
C LYS A 16 0.32 9.17 -15.60
N ARG A 17 1.49 8.68 -16.01
CA ARG A 17 2.16 7.55 -15.36
C ARG A 17 2.56 7.99 -13.94
N GLY A 18 2.19 7.22 -12.92
CA GLY A 18 2.66 7.47 -11.55
C GLY A 18 4.17 7.27 -11.42
N ARG A 19 4.74 7.77 -10.33
CA ARG A 19 6.19 7.74 -10.07
C ARG A 19 6.50 6.87 -8.88
N GLN A 20 7.72 6.33 -8.87
CA GLN A 20 8.28 5.70 -7.68
C GLN A 20 9.21 6.70 -7.00
N THR A 21 8.85 7.16 -5.81
CA THR A 21 9.65 8.10 -5.01
C THR A 21 10.01 7.49 -3.65
N ASN A 22 11.03 8.02 -2.98
CA ASN A 22 11.36 7.66 -1.60
C ASN A 22 10.16 7.85 -0.65
N GLN A 23 9.42 8.94 -0.79
CA GLN A 23 8.23 9.18 0.02
C GLN A 23 7.10 8.22 -0.33
N LEU A 24 6.81 7.93 -1.60
CA LEU A 24 5.79 6.92 -1.97
C LEU A 24 6.17 5.51 -1.50
N GLN A 25 7.47 5.17 -1.48
CA GLN A 25 7.93 3.94 -0.83
C GLN A 25 7.71 3.96 0.68
N PHE A 26 7.97 5.08 1.37
CA PHE A 26 7.67 5.23 2.79
C PHE A 26 6.17 5.09 3.06
N MET A 27 5.34 5.79 2.28
CA MET A 27 3.87 5.71 2.34
C MET A 27 3.41 4.25 2.23
N SER A 28 3.90 3.50 1.25
CA SER A 28 3.50 2.11 1.04
C SER A 28 4.07 1.14 2.09
N LYS A 29 5.37 1.22 2.39
CA LYS A 29 6.08 0.21 3.18
C LYS A 29 6.00 0.41 4.68
N VAL A 30 5.79 1.65 5.13
CA VAL A 30 5.77 2.01 6.55
C VAL A 30 4.37 2.48 6.92
N LEU A 31 3.99 3.69 6.50
CA LEU A 31 2.79 4.37 6.98
C LEU A 31 1.51 3.57 6.68
N PHE A 32 1.30 3.17 5.43
CA PHE A 32 0.10 2.44 5.04
C PHE A 32 0.01 1.07 5.72
N LYS A 33 1.12 0.36 5.88
CA LYS A 33 1.15 -0.92 6.61
C LYS A 33 0.79 -0.73 8.07
N THR A 34 1.24 0.34 8.71
CA THR A 34 0.88 0.68 10.09
C THR A 34 -0.62 0.94 10.20
N LEU A 35 -1.19 1.78 9.32
CA LEU A 35 -2.63 2.04 9.34
C LEU A 35 -3.44 0.78 9.07
N TRP A 36 -3.08 -0.02 8.06
CA TRP A 36 -3.80 -1.23 7.68
C TRP A 36 -3.86 -2.28 8.79
N LYS A 37 -2.83 -2.37 9.63
CA LYS A 37 -2.76 -3.33 10.73
C LYS A 37 -3.39 -2.82 12.03
N HIS A 38 -3.71 -1.54 12.11
CA HIS A 38 -4.31 -0.96 13.31
C HIS A 38 -5.68 -1.60 13.57
N GLU A 39 -6.00 -1.86 14.85
CA GLU A 39 -7.24 -2.53 15.27
C GLU A 39 -8.51 -1.78 14.81
N PHE A 40 -8.43 -0.45 14.71
CA PHE A 40 -9.53 0.41 14.26
C PHE A 40 -9.59 0.67 12.75
N SER A 41 -8.75 0.01 11.95
CA SER A 41 -8.74 0.24 10.50
C SER A 41 -9.89 -0.43 9.75
N TRP A 42 -10.50 -1.48 10.32
CA TRP A 42 -11.44 -2.34 9.60
C TRP A 42 -12.66 -1.62 8.97
N PRO A 43 -13.25 -0.54 9.53
CA PRO A 43 -14.34 0.18 8.85
C PRO A 43 -13.89 0.88 7.58
N PHE A 44 -12.61 1.24 7.52
CA PHE A 44 -11.99 2.02 6.45
C PHE A 44 -11.32 1.15 5.38
N GLN A 45 -11.25 -0.18 5.56
CA GLN A 45 -10.56 -1.08 4.62
C GLN A 45 -11.32 -1.35 3.33
N LYS A 46 -12.60 -1.00 3.25
CA LYS A 46 -13.46 -1.22 2.09
C LYS A 46 -14.35 0.00 1.85
N PRO A 47 -14.81 0.22 0.60
CA PRO A 47 -15.80 1.25 0.32
C PRO A 47 -17.04 1.11 1.20
N VAL A 48 -17.55 2.25 1.68
CA VAL A 48 -18.82 2.30 2.43
C VAL A 48 -19.94 1.73 1.56
N ASN A 49 -20.57 0.66 2.03
CA ASN A 49 -21.73 0.08 1.36
C ASN A 49 -23.01 0.72 1.92
N ALA A 50 -23.36 1.88 1.38
CA ALA A 50 -24.49 2.68 1.83
C ALA A 50 -25.82 1.89 1.82
N ALA A 51 -26.04 1.01 0.84
CA ALA A 51 -27.23 0.18 0.77
C ALA A 51 -27.29 -0.85 1.91
N LYS A 52 -26.17 -1.55 2.17
CA LYS A 52 -26.07 -2.55 3.26
C LYS A 52 -26.20 -1.92 4.64
N LEU A 53 -25.73 -0.68 4.78
CA LEU A 53 -25.75 0.07 6.04
C LEU A 53 -27.00 0.94 6.21
N HIS A 54 -27.94 0.90 5.26
CA HIS A 54 -29.16 1.71 5.28
C HIS A 54 -28.90 3.23 5.41
N LEU A 55 -27.94 3.73 4.63
CA LEU A 55 -27.50 5.13 4.59
C LEU A 55 -27.95 5.80 3.27
N PRO A 56 -29.24 6.20 3.13
CA PRO A 56 -29.82 6.62 1.85
C PRO A 56 -29.28 7.96 1.30
N ASP A 57 -28.63 8.75 2.14
CA ASP A 57 -28.09 10.08 1.84
C ASP A 57 -26.55 10.11 1.79
N TYR A 58 -25.87 8.99 2.06
CA TYR A 58 -24.40 8.94 2.11
C TYR A 58 -23.75 9.54 0.86
N HIS A 59 -24.09 9.07 -0.34
CA HIS A 59 -23.54 9.59 -1.58
C HIS A 59 -24.08 10.98 -1.99
N LYS A 60 -25.10 11.49 -1.28
CA LYS A 60 -25.54 12.88 -1.44
C LYS A 60 -24.68 13.81 -0.60
N ILE A 61 -24.17 13.36 0.55
CA ILE A 61 -23.33 14.14 1.45
C ILE A 61 -21.85 13.97 1.06
N VAL A 62 -21.37 12.73 1.02
CA VAL A 62 -19.99 12.36 0.65
C VAL A 62 -19.85 12.32 -0.86
N LYS A 63 -19.09 13.28 -1.40
CA LYS A 63 -18.94 13.48 -2.85
C LYS A 63 -17.82 12.67 -3.48
N TYR A 64 -16.76 12.39 -2.73
CA TYR A 64 -15.55 11.73 -3.24
C TYR A 64 -15.18 10.54 -2.34
N PRO A 65 -16.05 9.52 -2.23
CA PRO A 65 -15.83 8.42 -1.31
C PRO A 65 -14.51 7.72 -1.61
N ILE A 66 -13.71 7.52 -0.57
CA ILE A 66 -12.45 6.82 -0.61
C ILE A 66 -12.24 5.96 0.64
N ASP A 67 -11.44 4.92 0.50
CA ASP A 67 -11.16 3.94 1.55
C ASP A 67 -9.71 3.44 1.44
N LEU A 68 -9.18 2.88 2.53
CA LEU A 68 -7.83 2.31 2.57
C LEU A 68 -7.66 1.21 1.53
N GLY A 69 -8.68 0.42 1.21
CA GLY A 69 -8.60 -0.62 0.19
C GLY A 69 -8.36 -0.06 -1.21
N THR A 70 -9.01 1.06 -1.53
CA THR A 70 -8.75 1.82 -2.77
C THR A 70 -7.35 2.43 -2.76
N ILE A 71 -6.92 3.05 -1.66
CA ILE A 71 -5.59 3.65 -1.51
C ILE A 71 -4.49 2.57 -1.65
N LYS A 72 -4.70 1.39 -1.07
CA LYS A 72 -3.80 0.22 -1.20
C LYS A 72 -3.58 -0.13 -2.66
N LYS A 73 -4.67 -0.29 -3.42
CA LYS A 73 -4.61 -0.63 -4.85
C LYS A 73 -3.91 0.47 -5.64
N ARG A 74 -4.12 1.74 -5.31
CA ARG A 74 -3.44 2.88 -5.93
C ARG A 74 -1.92 2.86 -5.67
N LEU A 75 -1.50 2.59 -4.43
CA LEU A 75 -0.07 2.42 -4.10
C LEU A 75 0.54 1.21 -4.85
N GLU A 76 -0.16 0.08 -4.89
CA GLU A 76 0.31 -1.16 -5.54
C GLU A 76 0.38 -1.05 -7.07
N SER A 77 -0.46 -0.23 -7.68
CA SER A 77 -0.53 -0.04 -9.14
C SER A 77 0.33 1.14 -9.64
N ASN A 78 1.16 1.74 -8.78
CA ASN A 78 1.94 2.93 -9.12
C ASN A 78 1.05 4.05 -9.70
N TYR A 79 -0.09 4.31 -9.03
CA TYR A 79 -1.08 5.30 -9.46
C TYR A 79 -0.64 6.73 -9.13
N TYR A 80 -0.08 6.94 -7.94
CA TYR A 80 0.26 8.28 -7.46
C TYR A 80 1.51 8.83 -8.15
N TYR A 81 1.46 10.10 -8.49
CA TYR A 81 2.63 10.84 -8.96
C TYR A 81 3.47 11.37 -7.78
N SER A 82 2.85 11.70 -6.65
CA SER A 82 3.55 12.20 -5.45
C SER A 82 2.93 11.66 -4.17
N ALA A 83 3.71 11.63 -3.09
CA ALA A 83 3.20 11.28 -1.76
C ALA A 83 2.07 12.22 -1.31
N LYS A 84 2.11 13.49 -1.73
CA LYS A 84 1.04 14.48 -1.46
C LYS A 84 -0.34 14.02 -1.94
N GLU A 85 -0.41 13.36 -3.10
CA GLU A 85 -1.69 12.83 -3.62
C GLU A 85 -2.21 11.69 -2.73
N CYS A 86 -1.32 10.78 -2.30
CA CYS A 86 -1.71 9.71 -1.38
C CYS A 86 -2.12 10.25 0.01
N ILE A 87 -1.44 11.28 0.51
CA ILE A 87 -1.79 11.98 1.76
C ILE A 87 -3.17 12.62 1.64
N SER A 88 -3.44 13.29 0.52
CA SER A 88 -4.74 13.92 0.25
C SER A 88 -5.88 12.89 0.27
N ASP A 89 -5.66 11.70 -0.28
CA ASP A 89 -6.64 10.63 -0.28
C ASP A 89 -6.90 10.08 1.13
N ILE A 90 -5.86 9.89 1.95
CA ILE A 90 -6.00 9.47 3.35
C ILE A 90 -6.75 10.54 4.15
N ASN A 91 -6.42 11.82 3.97
CA ASN A 91 -7.12 12.92 4.63
C ASN A 91 -8.59 13.04 4.19
N MET A 92 -8.88 12.80 2.91
CA MET A 92 -10.25 12.80 2.40
C MET A 92 -11.08 11.70 3.06
N MET A 93 -10.50 10.51 3.25
CA MET A 93 -11.15 9.40 3.96
C MET A 93 -11.60 9.79 5.38
N PHE A 94 -10.72 10.45 6.14
CA PHE A 94 -11.07 10.94 7.49
C PHE A 94 -12.09 12.08 7.43
N THR A 95 -11.94 13.00 6.49
CA THR A 95 -12.87 14.12 6.28
C THR A 95 -14.28 13.63 5.97
N ASP A 96 -14.42 12.64 5.08
CA ASP A 96 -15.70 12.02 4.74
C ASP A 96 -16.33 11.35 5.97
N CYS A 97 -15.52 10.70 6.81
CA CYS A 97 -15.98 10.10 8.06
C CYS A 97 -16.56 11.17 9.00
N TYR A 98 -15.87 12.27 9.23
CA TYR A 98 -16.33 13.33 10.13
C TYR A 98 -17.46 14.18 9.56
N LEU A 99 -17.54 14.28 8.23
CA LEU A 99 -18.61 14.99 7.55
C LEU A 99 -19.95 14.24 7.69
N TYR A 100 -19.93 12.91 7.59
CA TYR A 100 -21.15 12.11 7.57
C TYR A 100 -21.61 11.68 8.97
N ASN A 101 -20.68 11.29 9.84
CA ASN A 101 -20.98 10.69 11.13
C ASN A 101 -21.02 11.73 12.26
N LYS A 102 -21.77 11.46 13.32
CA LYS A 102 -21.91 12.41 14.45
C LYS A 102 -20.72 12.32 15.41
N PRO A 103 -20.31 13.43 16.04
CA PRO A 103 -19.32 13.38 17.11
C PRO A 103 -19.72 12.39 18.21
N GLY A 104 -18.77 11.56 18.63
CA GLY A 104 -18.96 10.55 19.67
C GLY A 104 -19.42 9.17 19.18
N GLU A 105 -19.79 9.02 17.91
CA GLU A 105 -20.00 7.68 17.33
C GLU A 105 -18.68 6.91 17.24
N ASP A 106 -18.72 5.59 17.47
CA ASP A 106 -17.52 4.74 17.52
C ASP A 106 -16.63 4.92 16.28
N VAL A 107 -17.22 4.98 15.09
CA VAL A 107 -16.47 5.16 13.83
C VAL A 107 -15.71 6.50 13.78
N VAL A 108 -16.22 7.55 14.41
CA VAL A 108 -15.54 8.86 14.50
C VAL A 108 -14.36 8.77 15.47
N ILE A 109 -14.53 8.10 16.61
CA ILE A 109 -13.45 7.88 17.58
C ILE A 109 -12.33 7.02 16.98
N MET A 110 -12.72 5.96 16.26
CA MET A 110 -11.83 5.10 15.49
C MET A 110 -11.07 5.88 14.42
N GLY A 111 -11.78 6.73 13.66
CA GLY A 111 -11.20 7.61 12.65
C GLY A 111 -10.16 8.56 13.25
N ALA A 112 -10.51 9.26 14.32
CA ALA A 112 -9.61 10.20 15.02
C ALA A 112 -8.37 9.51 15.58
N THR A 113 -8.53 8.30 16.12
CA THR A 113 -7.40 7.49 16.61
C THR A 113 -6.48 7.11 15.46
N LEU A 114 -7.03 6.64 14.34
CA LEU A 114 -6.25 6.23 13.17
C LEU A 114 -5.58 7.44 12.48
N GLU A 115 -6.24 8.60 12.46
CA GLU A 115 -5.71 9.87 11.96
C GLU A 115 -4.51 10.35 12.79
N LYS A 116 -4.58 10.21 14.12
CA LYS A 116 -3.43 10.50 14.99
C LYS A 116 -2.21 9.63 14.62
N VAL A 117 -2.41 8.32 14.49
CA VAL A 117 -1.33 7.39 14.06
C VAL A 117 -0.81 7.76 12.67
N PHE A 118 -1.69 8.20 11.78
CA PHE A 118 -1.31 8.68 10.45
C PHE A 118 -0.35 9.88 10.54
N TYR A 119 -0.68 10.92 11.30
CA TYR A 119 0.18 12.09 11.44
C TYR A 119 1.48 11.81 12.20
N GLU A 120 1.46 10.93 13.20
CA GLU A 120 2.67 10.45 13.88
C GLU A 120 3.64 9.79 12.90
N LYS A 121 3.14 8.89 12.04
CA LYS A 121 3.96 8.25 11.00
C LYS A 121 4.38 9.21 9.90
N LEU A 122 3.53 10.16 9.55
CA LEU A 122 3.84 11.16 8.52
C LEU A 122 5.01 12.06 8.95
N ALA A 123 5.11 12.37 10.24
CA ALA A 123 6.23 13.16 10.80
C ALA A 123 7.60 12.45 10.69
N GLU A 124 7.61 11.12 10.53
CA GLU A 124 8.83 10.33 10.29
C GLU A 124 9.25 10.29 8.81
N MET A 125 8.43 10.82 7.91
CA MET A 125 8.68 10.79 6.46
C MET A 125 9.85 11.73 6.10
N PRO A 126 10.76 11.32 5.18
CA PRO A 126 11.79 12.22 4.66
C PRO A 126 11.20 13.50 4.08
N SER A 127 11.82 14.66 4.31
CA SER A 127 11.32 15.97 3.89
C SER A 127 11.23 16.11 2.36
N ASP A 128 12.26 15.66 1.65
CA ASP A 128 12.36 15.82 0.20
C ASP A 128 11.84 14.59 -0.54
N GLU A 129 11.01 14.83 -1.56
CA GLU A 129 10.53 13.79 -2.46
C GLU A 129 11.47 13.65 -3.67
N ILE A 130 12.13 12.51 -3.75
CA ILE A 130 13.12 12.18 -4.78
C ILE A 130 12.63 10.96 -5.56
N GLU A 131 12.63 11.07 -6.89
CA GLU A 131 12.30 9.96 -7.78
C GLU A 131 13.39 8.89 -7.76
N ILE A 132 12.99 7.64 -7.57
CA ILE A 132 13.87 6.48 -7.54
C ILE A 132 13.93 5.93 -8.96
N VAL A 133 14.99 6.28 -9.68
CA VAL A 133 15.27 5.70 -10.99
C VAL A 133 15.69 4.24 -10.77
N PRO A 134 15.02 3.25 -11.41
CA PRO A 134 15.50 1.88 -11.39
C PRO A 134 16.85 1.84 -12.11
N HIS A 135 17.96 1.75 -11.36
CA HIS A 135 19.24 1.43 -11.95
C HIS A 135 19.14 0.04 -12.55
N THR A 136 18.92 -0.05 -13.87
CA THR A 136 19.24 -1.25 -14.62
C THR A 136 20.76 -1.40 -14.52
N SER A 137 21.22 -2.28 -13.62
CA SER A 137 22.60 -2.75 -13.63
C SER A 137 22.80 -3.53 -14.93
N LYS A 138 23.12 -2.82 -16.01
CA LYS A 138 23.77 -3.42 -17.18
C LYS A 138 25.22 -3.68 -16.79
N THR A 139 25.49 -4.87 -16.25
CA THR A 139 26.84 -5.42 -16.21
C THR A 139 27.28 -5.58 -17.66
N THR A 140 28.10 -4.66 -18.16
CA THR A 140 28.79 -4.80 -19.43
C THR A 140 29.75 -5.98 -19.33
N ALA A 141 29.41 -7.06 -20.03
CA ALA A 141 30.30 -8.19 -20.26
C ALA A 141 31.46 -7.74 -21.16
N SER A 142 32.65 -7.65 -20.59
CA SER A 142 33.91 -7.53 -21.34
C SER A 142 34.47 -8.93 -21.58
N LYS A 143 34.41 -9.41 -22.82
CA LYS A 143 35.14 -10.59 -23.31
C LYS A 143 36.63 -10.26 -23.40
N GLY A 144 37.49 -11.13 -22.87
CA GLY A 144 38.94 -11.16 -23.09
C GLY A 144 39.47 -12.58 -22.88
N LEU A 145 40.22 -13.08 -23.87
CA LEU A 145 40.61 -14.48 -24.18
C LEU A 145 41.67 -15.14 -23.27
N THR A 146 41.52 -16.48 -23.10
CA THR A 146 42.54 -17.58 -23.07
C THR A 146 43.59 -17.60 -21.93
N GLN A 147 44.06 -18.71 -21.37
CA GLN A 147 44.43 -20.04 -21.89
C GLN A 147 44.74 -20.98 -20.70
N GLY A 148 44.52 -22.31 -20.79
CA GLY A 148 45.13 -23.27 -19.85
C GLY A 148 44.34 -24.54 -19.55
N ASN A 149 44.87 -25.66 -20.02
CA ASN A 149 44.29 -27.01 -20.09
C ASN A 149 44.52 -27.82 -18.79
N LEU A 150 43.67 -28.82 -18.51
CA LEU A 150 43.98 -30.21 -18.07
C LEU A 150 42.89 -30.85 -17.17
N SER A 151 42.80 -32.18 -17.30
CA SER A 151 41.69 -33.11 -17.08
C SER A 151 41.64 -33.83 -15.71
N VAL A 152 40.42 -33.96 -15.14
CA VAL A 152 39.63 -35.11 -14.54
C VAL A 152 40.41 -36.32 -13.92
N PRO A 153 39.97 -37.14 -12.89
CA PRO A 153 38.62 -37.41 -12.30
C PRO A 153 38.44 -37.59 -10.75
N VAL A 154 37.16 -37.49 -10.31
CA VAL A 154 36.33 -38.39 -9.43
C VAL A 154 36.70 -38.61 -7.93
N ILE A 155 35.69 -38.51 -7.04
CA ILE A 155 35.11 -39.55 -6.14
C ILE A 155 34.23 -38.87 -5.04
N SER A 156 32.94 -39.20 -5.02
CA SER A 156 32.00 -38.96 -3.89
C SER A 156 32.21 -40.01 -2.79
N PRO A 157 31.76 -39.75 -1.54
CA PRO A 157 30.70 -40.63 -1.02
C PRO A 157 29.68 -40.00 -0.03
N SER A 158 28.43 -40.45 -0.21
CA SER A 158 27.39 -40.84 0.77
C SER A 158 27.06 -40.03 2.04
N THR A 159 25.76 -39.71 2.17
CA THR A 159 24.97 -39.54 3.41
C THR A 159 24.85 -40.85 4.22
N PRO A 160 24.49 -40.79 5.52
CA PRO A 160 23.12 -41.22 5.87
C PRO A 160 22.42 -40.48 7.03
N SER A 161 21.08 -40.42 6.86
CA SER A 161 19.95 -40.57 7.80
C SER A 161 19.80 -39.80 9.13
N GLU A 162 18.60 -39.21 9.23
CA GLU A 162 17.59 -39.23 10.31
C GLU A 162 17.91 -38.66 11.70
N ASN A 163 17.08 -37.69 12.16
CA ASN A 163 16.14 -37.97 13.25
C ASN A 163 14.96 -36.97 13.32
N LEU A 164 13.84 -37.51 13.80
CA LEU A 164 12.48 -37.00 13.98
C LEU A 164 12.28 -36.09 15.23
N ASN A 165 11.08 -35.49 15.28
CA ASN A 165 10.32 -34.89 16.40
C ASN A 165 10.56 -33.37 16.66
N SER A 166 9.55 -32.50 16.86
CA SER A 166 8.14 -32.67 17.23
C SER A 166 7.32 -31.38 16.91
N PRO A 167 5.97 -31.42 16.89
CA PRO A 167 5.10 -30.29 16.53
C PRO A 167 4.74 -29.37 17.71
N CYS A 168 4.53 -28.08 17.41
CA CYS A 168 4.00 -27.08 18.34
C CYS A 168 2.48 -27.27 18.59
N MET A 169 2.08 -27.06 19.85
CA MET A 169 0.73 -26.70 20.26
C MET A 169 0.39 -25.27 19.82
#